data_AF-A0A351ABC3-F1
#
_entry.id   AF-A0A351ABC3-F1
#
_cell.length_a   1.000
_cell.length_b   1.000
_cell.length_c   1.000
_cell.angle_alpha   90.00
_cell.angle_beta   90.00
_cell.angle_gamma   90.00
#
_symmetry.space_group_name_H-M   'P 1'
#
loop_
_entity.id
_entity.type
_entity.pdbx_description
1 polymer ?
#
loop_
_entity_poly.entity_id
_entity_poly.type
_entity_poly.pdbx_seq_one_letter_code
_entity_poly.pdbx_strand_id
1 'polypeptide(L)'
;MSAKKVSDLKKLQHWMFGYGTPETIAIVRILFGTLIFINLLMLMNVFEAFFTEKGFVPVAFAERWADGVPRLTVLAGVTDSRITLAVFIITMLGCVGTALGLFTRVSSAIMWLGLTSIHHRTPDLLHSGDTLMRAFALYIMVAPSGAVYSLDWLRKFKRTGDATVPEVSLWPHRLMAIQVAIVYFTTVWHKWGGSTWRDGTATWYTSQLHEFDRFPVPAFVDQQPFVAILTYGTLIVEIMLATTVFYKPLRKISLLLGIGLHLGIEYRFNIPLFAFLMIASYASFYEGFEWRAWVNKWKAKRQAKGQGQESHEPAIST
;
A
#
# COMPACT_ATOMS: atom_id res chain seq x y z
N MET A 1 -39.85 8.09 -0.89
CA MET A 1 -38.69 7.43 -0.23
C MET A 1 -38.81 7.66 1.27
N SER A 2 -38.66 6.65 2.13
CA SER A 2 -38.83 6.81 3.60
C SER A 2 -37.81 7.79 4.20
N ALA A 3 -38.20 8.57 5.22
CA ALA A 3 -37.33 9.51 5.94
C ALA A 3 -36.04 8.85 6.47
N LYS A 4 -36.12 7.56 6.85
CA LYS A 4 -34.96 6.76 7.25
C LYS A 4 -33.94 6.59 6.11
N LYS A 5 -34.42 6.21 4.91
CA LYS A 5 -33.57 6.07 3.71
C LYS A 5 -32.87 7.40 3.34
N VAL A 6 -33.57 8.53 3.47
CA VAL A 6 -32.98 9.86 3.25
C VAL A 6 -31.87 10.16 4.27
N SER A 7 -32.10 9.85 5.54
CA SER A 7 -31.11 10.03 6.61
C SER A 7 -29.86 9.17 6.39
N ASP A 8 -30.04 7.90 6.02
CA ASP A 8 -28.92 6.98 5.78
C ASP A 8 -28.08 7.40 4.55
N LEU A 9 -28.72 7.87 3.47
CA LEU A 9 -28.02 8.42 2.31
C LEU A 9 -27.21 9.69 2.65
N LYS A 10 -27.76 10.58 3.49
CA LYS A 10 -27.02 11.77 3.95
C LYS A 10 -25.79 11.39 4.76
N LYS A 11 -25.90 10.37 5.62
CA LYS A 11 -24.75 9.85 6.39
C LYS A 11 -23.68 9.26 5.47
N LEU A 12 -24.09 8.47 4.47
CA LEU A 12 -23.17 7.89 3.49
C LEU A 12 -22.47 8.97 2.66
N GLN A 13 -23.22 9.98 2.19
CA GLN A 13 -22.67 11.12 1.46
C GLN A 13 -21.66 11.89 2.30
N HIS A 14 -21.98 12.15 3.57
CA HIS A 14 -21.06 12.83 4.49
C HIS A 14 -19.82 11.99 4.78
N TRP A 15 -19.96 10.67 4.95
CA TRP A 15 -18.81 9.78 5.14
C TRP A 15 -17.90 9.73 3.91
N MET A 16 -18.49 9.70 2.70
CA MET A 16 -17.76 9.61 1.43
C MET A 16 -17.10 10.94 1.02
N PHE A 17 -17.87 12.04 1.03
CA PHE A 17 -17.47 13.33 0.46
C PHE A 17 -17.23 14.43 1.51
N GLY A 18 -17.32 14.08 2.79
CA GLY A 18 -17.05 15.00 3.88
C GLY A 18 -15.61 15.52 3.92
N TYR A 19 -15.40 16.51 4.76
CA TYR A 19 -14.10 17.08 5.04
C TYR A 19 -13.58 16.57 6.39
N GLY A 20 -12.27 16.50 6.52
CA GLY A 20 -11.61 16.11 7.75
C GLY A 20 -10.10 16.26 7.65
N THR A 21 -9.39 15.55 8.53
CA THR A 21 -7.96 15.79 8.71
C THR A 21 -7.09 14.96 7.74
N PRO A 22 -6.03 15.53 7.14
CA PRO A 22 -5.26 14.92 6.04
C PRO A 22 -4.22 13.88 6.46
N GLU A 23 -4.04 13.58 7.75
CA GLU A 23 -2.92 12.77 8.25
C GLU A 23 -2.88 11.37 7.63
N THR A 24 -4.03 10.69 7.51
CA THR A 24 -4.05 9.35 6.91
C THR A 24 -3.56 9.39 5.46
N ILE A 25 -4.00 10.38 4.68
CA ILE A 25 -3.56 10.56 3.29
C ILE A 25 -2.05 10.80 3.24
N ALA A 26 -1.52 11.63 4.15
CA ALA A 26 -0.09 11.92 4.22
C ALA A 26 0.73 10.67 4.63
N ILE A 27 0.24 9.86 5.57
CA ILE A 27 0.87 8.60 5.96
C ILE A 27 0.89 7.62 4.80
N VAL A 28 -0.23 7.44 4.11
CA VAL A 28 -0.32 6.59 2.91
C VAL A 28 0.65 7.08 1.82
N ARG A 29 0.74 8.40 1.59
CA ARG A 29 1.71 9.01 0.66
C ARG A 29 3.15 8.64 1.00
N ILE A 30 3.54 8.77 2.27
CA ILE A 30 4.90 8.42 2.74
C ILE A 30 5.17 6.94 2.55
N LEU A 31 4.25 6.06 2.98
CA LEU A 31 4.43 4.61 2.90
C LEU A 31 4.54 4.15 1.44
N PHE A 32 3.60 4.53 0.58
CA PHE A 32 3.61 4.10 -0.81
C PHE A 32 4.72 4.75 -1.63
N GLY A 33 5.00 6.05 -1.43
CA GLY A 33 6.14 6.69 -2.09
C GLY A 33 7.47 6.01 -1.74
N THR A 34 7.63 5.56 -0.49
CA THR A 34 8.82 4.83 -0.05
C THR A 34 8.87 3.41 -0.60
N LEU A 35 7.77 2.65 -0.50
CA LEU A 35 7.74 1.26 -0.95
C LEU A 35 7.87 1.15 -2.48
N ILE A 36 7.28 2.07 -3.24
CA ILE A 36 7.45 2.12 -4.70
C ILE A 36 8.90 2.47 -5.05
N PHE A 37 9.54 3.41 -4.33
CA PHE A 37 10.97 3.68 -4.52
C PHE A 37 11.83 2.43 -4.28
N ILE A 38 11.58 1.70 -3.18
CA ILE A 38 12.32 0.47 -2.86
C ILE A 38 12.09 -0.58 -3.97
N ASN A 39 10.85 -0.72 -4.46
CA ASN A 39 10.54 -1.65 -5.55
C ASN A 39 11.37 -1.35 -6.81
N LEU A 40 11.38 -0.08 -7.23
CA LEU A 40 12.15 0.36 -8.37
C LEU A 40 13.66 0.15 -8.13
N LEU A 41 14.15 0.44 -6.93
CA LEU A 41 15.55 0.20 -6.57
C LEU A 41 15.92 -1.29 -6.63
N MET A 42 15.02 -2.19 -6.24
CA MET A 42 15.24 -3.64 -6.40
C MET A 42 15.28 -4.04 -7.88
N LEU A 43 14.37 -3.49 -8.69
CA LEU A 43 14.31 -3.73 -10.14
C LEU A 43 15.52 -3.17 -10.89
N MET A 44 16.22 -2.16 -10.36
CA MET A 44 17.47 -1.66 -10.97
C MET A 44 18.53 -2.75 -11.11
N ASN A 45 18.57 -3.73 -10.21
CA ASN A 45 19.54 -4.85 -10.27
C ASN A 45 19.31 -5.76 -11.47
N VAL A 46 18.09 -5.78 -12.00
CA VAL A 46 17.66 -6.61 -13.14
C VAL A 46 17.22 -5.76 -14.32
N PHE A 47 17.62 -4.49 -14.34
CA PHE A 47 17.15 -3.51 -15.33
C PHE A 47 17.45 -3.97 -16.77
N GLU A 48 18.68 -4.40 -17.05
CA GLU A 48 19.07 -4.84 -18.39
C GLU A 48 18.26 -6.06 -18.85
N ALA A 49 18.02 -7.00 -17.95
CA ALA A 49 17.31 -8.25 -18.24
C ALA A 49 15.82 -8.05 -18.58
N PHE A 50 15.16 -7.03 -18.00
CA PHE A 50 13.72 -6.85 -18.18
C PHE A 50 13.34 -5.64 -19.03
N PHE A 51 14.12 -4.56 -19.02
CA PHE A 51 13.69 -3.27 -19.56
C PHE A 51 14.49 -2.81 -20.79
N THR A 52 15.31 -3.69 -21.38
CA THR A 52 16.11 -3.38 -22.57
C THR A 52 15.84 -4.35 -23.71
N GLU A 53 16.23 -3.98 -24.93
CA GLU A 53 16.11 -4.84 -26.12
C GLU A 53 17.00 -6.09 -26.08
N LYS A 54 18.00 -6.13 -25.18
CA LYS A 54 18.83 -7.32 -24.95
C LYS A 54 18.21 -8.28 -23.94
N GLY A 55 17.14 -7.85 -23.26
CA GLY A 55 16.49 -8.59 -22.20
C GLY A 55 15.48 -9.62 -22.69
N PHE A 56 14.76 -10.21 -21.74
CA PHE A 56 13.73 -11.23 -21.98
C PHE A 56 12.45 -10.66 -22.60
N VAL A 57 12.23 -9.34 -22.51
CA VAL A 57 11.01 -8.67 -22.98
C VAL A 57 11.34 -7.52 -23.94
N PRO A 58 11.71 -7.78 -25.20
CA PRO A 58 11.87 -6.74 -26.23
C PRO A 58 10.57 -5.95 -26.48
N VAL A 59 10.65 -4.72 -27.00
CA VAL A 59 9.46 -3.87 -27.25
C VAL A 59 8.40 -4.60 -28.09
N ALA A 60 8.81 -5.28 -29.16
CA ALA A 60 7.89 -5.99 -30.05
C ALA A 60 7.05 -7.05 -29.31
N PHE A 61 7.62 -7.67 -28.27
CA PHE A 61 6.89 -8.63 -27.44
C PHE A 61 5.87 -7.91 -26.56
N ALA A 62 6.26 -6.82 -25.90
CA ALA A 62 5.35 -6.03 -25.07
C ALA A 62 4.16 -5.44 -25.87
N GLU A 63 4.40 -5.02 -27.12
CA GLU A 63 3.35 -4.55 -28.03
C GLU A 63 2.41 -5.68 -28.45
N ARG A 64 2.94 -6.87 -28.74
CA ARG A 64 2.12 -8.04 -29.02
C ARG A 64 1.25 -8.45 -27.83
N TRP A 65 1.81 -8.41 -26.61
CA TRP A 65 1.05 -8.64 -25.38
C TRP A 65 -0.04 -7.59 -25.17
N ALA A 66 0.16 -6.37 -25.69
CA ALA A 66 -0.84 -5.32 -25.64
C ALA A 66 -2.04 -5.57 -26.55
N ASP A 67 -1.88 -6.35 -27.62
CA ASP A 67 -2.94 -6.78 -28.53
C ASP A 67 -3.89 -5.64 -28.96
N GLY A 68 -3.32 -4.48 -29.29
CA GLY A 68 -4.07 -3.30 -29.70
C GLY A 68 -4.84 -2.57 -28.59
N VAL A 69 -4.79 -3.04 -27.33
CA VAL A 69 -5.38 -2.36 -26.17
C VAL A 69 -4.59 -1.08 -25.89
N PRO A 70 -5.22 0.11 -25.96
CA PRO A 70 -4.54 1.37 -25.67
C PRO A 70 -3.99 1.41 -24.24
N ARG A 71 -2.73 1.82 -24.09
CA ARG A 71 -2.05 1.93 -22.80
C ARG A 71 -1.51 3.32 -22.60
N LEU A 72 -1.73 3.87 -21.41
CA LEU A 72 -1.04 5.07 -20.99
C LEU A 72 0.40 4.70 -20.60
N THR A 73 1.36 5.03 -21.46
CA THR A 73 2.78 4.81 -21.20
C THR A 73 3.63 5.81 -21.99
N VAL A 74 4.72 6.29 -21.37
CA VAL A 74 5.74 7.10 -22.05
C VAL A 74 6.84 6.26 -22.70
N LEU A 75 6.76 4.93 -22.57
CA LEU A 75 7.73 3.96 -23.08
C LEU A 75 7.22 3.16 -24.29
N ALA A 76 6.08 3.55 -24.90
CA ALA A 76 5.58 2.91 -26.11
C ALA A 76 6.61 3.03 -27.25
N GLY A 77 6.96 1.91 -27.90
CA GLY A 77 7.93 1.90 -29.00
C GLY A 77 9.37 2.23 -28.62
N VAL A 78 9.70 2.46 -27.34
CA VAL A 78 11.04 2.91 -26.93
C VAL A 78 12.02 1.75 -26.85
N THR A 79 12.93 1.67 -27.82
CA THR A 79 14.00 0.65 -27.89
C THR A 79 15.33 1.12 -27.29
N ASP A 80 15.55 2.43 -27.14
CA ASP A 80 16.78 2.97 -26.53
C ASP A 80 16.75 2.81 -25.00
N SER A 81 17.60 1.91 -24.50
CA SER A 81 17.78 1.64 -23.07
C SER A 81 18.10 2.89 -22.24
N ARG A 82 18.74 3.91 -22.83
CA ARG A 82 19.06 5.17 -22.13
C ARG A 82 17.80 5.96 -21.82
N ILE A 83 16.83 5.97 -22.73
CA ILE A 83 15.53 6.63 -22.51
C ILE A 83 14.76 5.88 -21.43
N THR A 84 14.72 4.54 -21.50
CA THR A 84 14.07 3.71 -20.47
C THR A 84 14.71 3.93 -19.10
N LEU A 85 16.04 4.00 -19.02
CA LEU A 85 16.77 4.28 -17.78
C LEU A 85 16.47 5.69 -17.26
N ALA A 86 16.41 6.69 -18.13
CA ALA A 86 16.07 8.05 -17.74
C ALA A 86 14.66 8.12 -17.15
N VAL A 87 13.67 7.47 -17.77
CA VAL A 87 12.31 7.35 -17.21
C VAL A 87 12.34 6.66 -15.85
N PHE A 88 13.14 5.61 -15.69
CA PHE A 88 13.29 4.90 -14.43
C PHE A 88 13.83 5.80 -13.31
N ILE A 89 14.90 6.55 -13.58
CA ILE A 89 15.51 7.50 -12.64
C ILE A 89 14.53 8.63 -12.30
N ILE A 90 13.87 9.22 -13.30
CA ILE A 90 12.86 10.27 -13.10
C ILE A 90 11.71 9.74 -12.22
N THR A 91 11.28 8.50 -12.44
CA THR A 91 10.23 7.86 -11.62
C THR A 91 10.71 7.68 -10.19
N MET A 92 11.94 7.20 -9.96
CA MET A 92 12.53 7.07 -8.63
C MET A 92 12.60 8.42 -7.90
N LEU A 93 13.01 9.49 -8.59
CA LEU A 93 13.00 10.85 -8.04
C LEU A 93 11.57 11.33 -7.71
N GLY A 94 10.59 10.99 -8.56
CA GLY A 94 9.17 11.21 -8.29
C GLY A 94 8.69 10.49 -7.03
N CYS A 95 9.13 9.25 -6.80
CA CYS A 95 8.82 8.47 -5.59
C CYS A 95 9.41 9.13 -4.34
N VAL A 96 10.68 9.54 -4.38
CA VAL A 96 11.34 10.26 -3.27
C VAL A 96 10.65 11.59 -3.00
N GLY A 97 10.38 12.37 -4.04
CA GLY A 97 9.64 13.63 -3.93
C GLY A 97 8.25 13.43 -3.34
N THR A 98 7.56 12.34 -3.71
CA THR A 98 6.26 11.98 -3.16
C THR A 98 6.36 11.59 -1.69
N ALA A 99 7.32 10.73 -1.33
CA ALA A 99 7.52 10.31 0.06
C ALA A 99 7.79 11.53 0.97
N LEU A 100 8.69 12.41 0.54
CA LEU A 100 9.03 13.64 1.27
C LEU A 100 7.92 14.71 1.22
N GLY A 101 7.02 14.64 0.23
CA GLY A 101 6.02 15.68 -0.03
C GLY A 101 6.66 16.97 -0.51
N LEU A 102 7.57 16.86 -1.47
CA LEU A 102 8.23 17.97 -2.17
C LEU A 102 7.60 18.13 -3.54
N PHE A 103 7.09 19.32 -3.84
CA PHE A 103 6.29 19.58 -5.05
C PHE A 103 5.21 18.52 -5.23
N THR A 104 4.47 18.22 -4.16
CA THR A 104 3.74 16.96 -3.94
C THR A 104 2.86 16.55 -5.12
N ARG A 105 2.20 17.50 -5.78
CA ARG A 105 1.35 17.23 -6.96
C ARG A 105 2.16 16.78 -8.18
N VAL A 106 3.29 17.43 -8.44
CA VAL A 106 4.16 17.11 -9.57
C VAL A 106 4.90 15.80 -9.32
N SER A 107 5.46 15.62 -8.12
CA SER A 107 6.20 14.40 -7.77
C SER A 107 5.32 13.15 -7.78
N SER A 108 4.08 13.24 -7.28
CA SER A 108 3.13 12.13 -7.33
C SER A 108 2.61 11.83 -8.74
N ALA A 109 2.45 12.84 -9.60
CA ALA A 109 2.11 12.64 -11.00
C ALA A 109 3.25 11.94 -11.76
N ILE A 110 4.51 12.36 -11.53
CA ILE A 110 5.70 11.70 -12.09
C ILE A 110 5.78 10.25 -11.62
N MET A 111 5.60 10.01 -10.31
CA MET A 111 5.59 8.67 -9.73
C MET A 111 4.52 7.79 -10.40
N TRP A 112 3.28 8.26 -10.52
CA TRP A 112 2.19 7.46 -11.09
C TRP A 112 2.38 7.17 -12.58
N LEU A 113 2.70 8.19 -13.39
CA LEU A 113 2.89 8.03 -14.82
C LEU A 113 4.10 7.15 -15.13
N GLY A 114 5.20 7.37 -14.43
CA GLY A 114 6.43 6.59 -14.56
C GLY A 114 6.23 5.13 -14.17
N LEU A 115 5.63 4.87 -13.00
CA LEU A 115 5.32 3.52 -12.53
C LEU A 115 4.39 2.78 -13.50
N THR A 116 3.35 3.46 -13.99
CA THR A 116 2.41 2.88 -14.97
C THR A 116 3.12 2.55 -16.28
N SER A 117 4.03 3.41 -16.73
CA SER A 117 4.80 3.20 -17.96
C SER A 117 5.77 2.01 -17.83
N ILE A 118 6.48 1.92 -16.69
CA ILE A 118 7.40 0.82 -16.39
C ILE A 118 6.64 -0.51 -16.32
N HIS A 119 5.50 -0.55 -15.62
CA HIS A 119 4.68 -1.75 -15.54
C HIS A 119 4.11 -2.17 -16.91
N HIS A 120 3.76 -1.22 -17.79
CA HIS A 120 3.33 -1.54 -19.15
C HIS A 120 4.47 -2.01 -20.06
N ARG A 121 5.74 -1.72 -19.74
CA ARG A 121 6.91 -2.19 -20.50
C ARG A 121 7.15 -3.69 -20.30
N THR A 122 6.82 -4.22 -19.11
CA THR A 122 7.07 -5.62 -18.71
C THR A 122 5.89 -6.21 -17.92
N PRO A 123 4.74 -6.44 -18.56
CA PRO A 123 3.53 -6.87 -17.86
C PRO A 123 3.64 -8.27 -17.22
N ASP A 124 4.46 -9.16 -17.78
CA ASP A 124 4.59 -10.55 -17.28
C ASP A 124 5.38 -10.67 -15.97
N LEU A 125 6.14 -9.64 -15.59
CA LEU A 125 6.86 -9.60 -14.32
C LEU A 125 5.95 -9.23 -13.14
N LEU A 126 4.74 -8.73 -13.42
CA LEU A 126 3.89 -8.10 -12.42
C LEU A 126 3.14 -9.13 -11.58
N HIS A 127 2.96 -8.79 -10.31
CA HIS A 127 2.04 -9.46 -9.42
C HIS A 127 0.93 -8.50 -8.95
N SER A 128 0.02 -9.00 -8.12
CA SER A 128 -1.13 -8.21 -7.63
C SER A 128 -0.72 -6.97 -6.83
N GLY A 129 0.46 -6.99 -6.19
CA GLY A 129 1.02 -5.85 -5.46
C GLY A 129 1.31 -4.64 -6.35
N ASP A 130 1.84 -4.87 -7.56
CA ASP A 130 2.12 -3.81 -8.54
C ASP A 130 0.85 -3.11 -9.01
N THR A 131 -0.24 -3.87 -9.11
CA THR A 131 -1.56 -3.32 -9.45
C THR A 131 -2.08 -2.41 -8.34
N LEU A 132 -1.90 -2.81 -7.07
CA LEU A 132 -2.23 -1.96 -5.93
C LEU A 132 -1.36 -0.70 -5.89
N MET A 133 -0.06 -0.80 -6.19
CA MET A 133 0.83 0.36 -6.27
C MET A 133 0.32 1.39 -7.29
N ARG A 134 -0.07 0.96 -8.50
CA ARG A 134 -0.59 1.87 -9.53
C ARG A 134 -1.91 2.54 -9.08
N ALA A 135 -2.81 1.77 -8.46
CA ALA A 135 -4.08 2.31 -7.96
C ALA A 135 -3.85 3.35 -6.84
N PHE A 136 -3.00 3.04 -5.85
CA PHE A 136 -2.70 3.96 -4.76
C PHE A 136 -1.91 5.19 -5.23
N ALA A 137 -0.97 5.03 -6.16
CA ALA A 137 -0.26 6.15 -6.76
C ALA A 137 -1.21 7.13 -7.45
N LEU A 138 -2.24 6.63 -8.16
CA LEU A 138 -3.28 7.46 -8.74
C LEU A 138 -4.06 8.23 -7.67
N TYR A 139 -4.48 7.54 -6.61
CA TYR A 139 -5.23 8.18 -5.53
C TYR A 139 -4.39 9.22 -4.78
N ILE A 140 -3.10 8.96 -4.56
CA ILE A 140 -2.16 9.91 -3.93
C ILE A 140 -1.98 11.16 -4.79
N MET A 141 -1.92 11.00 -6.12
CA MET A 141 -1.77 12.11 -7.07
C MET A 141 -2.95 13.08 -7.00
N VAL A 142 -4.18 12.57 -6.92
CA VAL A 142 -5.40 13.39 -6.86
C VAL A 142 -5.73 13.85 -5.43
N ALA A 143 -5.25 13.14 -4.40
CA ALA A 143 -5.47 13.50 -3.01
C ALA A 143 -4.68 14.75 -2.56
N PRO A 144 -5.20 15.53 -1.59
CA PRO A 144 -4.47 16.62 -0.94
C PRO A 144 -3.38 16.10 0.02
N SER A 145 -2.52 15.21 -0.47
CA SER A 145 -1.50 14.47 0.27
C SER A 145 -0.32 15.31 0.75
N GLY A 146 -0.18 16.54 0.23
CA GLY A 146 0.82 17.53 0.66
C GLY A 146 0.35 18.43 1.81
N ALA A 147 -0.87 18.28 2.31
CA ALA A 147 -1.46 19.21 3.29
C ALA A 147 -0.83 19.15 4.69
N VAL A 148 -0.25 18.01 5.08
CA VAL A 148 0.52 17.81 6.32
C VAL A 148 1.66 16.81 6.09
N TYR A 149 2.61 16.75 7.03
CA TYR A 149 3.76 15.83 6.99
C TYR A 149 4.51 15.85 5.65
N SER A 150 4.63 17.03 5.05
CA SER A 150 5.27 17.26 3.75
C SER A 150 6.31 18.38 3.87
N LEU A 151 7.32 18.36 3.01
CA LEU A 151 8.24 19.49 2.88
C LEU A 151 7.51 20.74 2.36
N ASP A 152 6.48 20.58 1.54
CA ASP A 152 5.64 21.69 1.08
C ASP A 152 4.90 22.38 2.25
N TRP A 153 4.36 21.60 3.19
CA TRP A 153 3.72 22.12 4.40
C TRP A 153 4.75 22.78 5.33
N LEU A 154 5.91 22.17 5.51
CA LEU A 154 6.98 22.75 6.32
C LEU A 154 7.47 24.08 5.74
N ARG A 155 7.59 24.19 4.41
CA ARG A 155 7.94 25.44 3.72
C ARG A 155 6.86 26.51 3.89
N LYS A 156 5.58 26.14 3.78
CA LYS A 156 4.45 27.05 4.06
C LYS A 156 4.52 27.55 5.50
N PHE A 157 4.66 26.64 6.47
CA PHE A 157 4.76 26.96 7.89
C PHE A 157 5.92 27.92 8.18
N LYS A 158 7.12 27.65 7.65
CA LYS A 158 8.28 28.55 7.83
C LYS A 158 8.07 29.94 7.23
N ARG A 159 7.27 30.06 6.15
CA ARG A 159 7.00 31.35 5.49
C ARG A 159 5.90 32.16 6.18
N THR A 160 4.86 31.50 6.70
CA THR A 160 3.67 32.19 7.24
C THR A 160 3.55 32.11 8.77
N GLY A 161 4.31 31.26 9.44
CA GLY A 161 4.16 30.95 10.87
C GLY A 161 2.90 30.13 11.21
N ASP A 162 2.09 29.77 10.22
CA ASP A 162 0.79 29.13 10.41
C ASP A 162 0.89 27.59 10.44
N ALA A 163 0.76 27.01 11.63
CA ALA A 163 0.78 25.56 11.86
C ALA A 163 -0.61 24.91 11.80
N THR A 164 -1.66 25.62 11.40
CA THR A 164 -3.01 25.08 11.37
C THR A 164 -3.10 23.90 10.40
N VAL A 165 -3.75 22.82 10.85
CA VAL A 165 -4.01 21.65 10.00
C VAL A 165 -5.29 21.93 9.22
N PRO A 166 -5.23 22.01 7.87
CA PRO A 166 -6.41 22.32 7.08
C PRO A 166 -7.37 21.14 7.06
N GLU A 167 -8.66 21.44 6.96
CA GLU A 167 -9.65 20.44 6.57
C GLU A 167 -9.57 20.18 5.06
N VAL A 168 -9.57 18.90 4.69
CA VAL A 168 -9.47 18.47 3.30
C VAL A 168 -10.59 17.50 2.97
N SER A 169 -10.94 17.40 1.69
CA SER A 169 -11.93 16.41 1.24
C SER A 169 -11.39 14.98 1.42
N LEU A 170 -12.22 14.10 1.99
CA LEU A 170 -11.83 12.74 2.37
C LEU A 170 -12.12 11.69 1.29
N TRP A 171 -12.80 12.03 0.19
CA TRP A 171 -13.15 11.03 -0.84
C TRP A 171 -11.96 10.21 -1.35
N PRO A 172 -10.73 10.76 -1.56
CA PRO A 172 -9.60 9.94 -2.01
C PRO A 172 -9.17 8.92 -0.95
N HIS A 173 -9.23 9.31 0.34
CA HIS A 173 -8.97 8.41 1.46
C HIS A 173 -10.02 7.29 1.52
N ARG A 174 -11.30 7.62 1.34
CA ARG A 174 -12.37 6.62 1.29
C ARG A 174 -12.18 5.65 0.12
N LEU A 175 -11.81 6.15 -1.06
CA LEU A 175 -11.50 5.29 -2.20
C LEU A 175 -10.33 4.36 -1.94
N MET A 176 -9.25 4.81 -1.29
CA MET A 176 -8.15 3.92 -0.91
C MET A 176 -8.62 2.77 -0.03
N ALA A 177 -9.44 3.05 0.99
CA ALA A 177 -9.97 2.02 1.89
C ALA A 177 -10.93 1.07 1.16
N ILE A 178 -11.80 1.60 0.31
CA ILE A 178 -12.73 0.80 -0.50
C ILE A 178 -11.98 -0.05 -1.53
N GLN A 179 -10.94 0.47 -2.17
CA GLN A 179 -10.12 -0.26 -3.12
C GLN A 179 -9.50 -1.50 -2.45
N VAL A 180 -8.97 -1.35 -1.24
CA VAL A 180 -8.42 -2.48 -0.47
C VAL A 180 -9.51 -3.51 -0.13
N ALA A 181 -10.69 -3.05 0.28
CA ALA A 181 -11.82 -3.94 0.55
C ALA A 181 -12.29 -4.69 -0.71
N ILE A 182 -12.32 -4.02 -1.87
CA ILE A 182 -12.63 -4.65 -3.16
C ILE A 182 -11.59 -5.68 -3.54
N VAL A 183 -10.30 -5.40 -3.34
CA VAL A 183 -9.23 -6.38 -3.56
C VAL A 183 -9.51 -7.65 -2.76
N TYR A 184 -9.77 -7.55 -1.45
CA TYR A 184 -10.05 -8.75 -0.65
C TYR A 184 -11.38 -9.42 -0.98
N PHE A 185 -12.41 -8.66 -1.30
CA PHE A 185 -13.70 -9.22 -1.71
C PHE A 185 -13.54 -10.05 -3.00
N THR A 186 -12.85 -9.47 -3.99
CA THR A 186 -12.62 -10.13 -5.28
C THR A 186 -11.69 -11.33 -5.14
N THR A 187 -10.68 -11.31 -4.27
CA THR A 187 -9.84 -12.49 -4.03
C THR A 187 -10.66 -13.64 -3.45
N VAL A 188 -11.50 -13.39 -2.45
CA VAL A 188 -12.41 -14.43 -1.89
C VAL A 188 -13.37 -14.93 -2.95
N TRP A 189 -14.00 -14.03 -3.71
CA TRP A 189 -14.94 -14.38 -4.77
C TRP A 189 -14.31 -15.32 -5.80
N HIS A 190 -13.11 -14.97 -6.29
CA HIS A 190 -12.37 -15.80 -7.25
C HIS A 190 -11.91 -17.13 -6.64
N LYS A 191 -11.37 -17.11 -5.42
CA LYS A 191 -10.90 -18.33 -4.74
C LYS A 191 -12.03 -19.31 -4.48
N TRP A 192 -13.20 -18.82 -4.05
CA TRP A 192 -14.36 -19.67 -3.77
C TRP A 192 -14.85 -20.45 -5.01
N GLY A 193 -14.63 -19.91 -6.22
CA GLY A 193 -14.92 -20.62 -7.47
C GLY A 193 -14.06 -21.89 -7.67
N GLY A 194 -12.85 -21.92 -7.12
CA GLY A 194 -11.91 -23.05 -7.24
C GLY A 194 -12.28 -24.22 -6.31
N SER A 195 -12.17 -25.46 -6.79
CA SER A 195 -12.40 -26.65 -5.97
C SER A 195 -11.41 -26.78 -4.83
N THR A 196 -10.11 -26.54 -5.07
CA THR A 196 -9.06 -26.66 -4.05
C THR A 196 -9.28 -25.78 -2.82
N TRP A 197 -9.90 -24.60 -2.98
CA TRP A 197 -10.28 -23.73 -1.86
C TRP A 197 -11.47 -24.27 -1.09
N ARG A 198 -12.46 -24.83 -1.78
CA ARG A 198 -13.65 -25.45 -1.17
C ARG A 198 -13.35 -26.80 -0.51
N ASP A 199 -12.32 -27.49 -0.98
CA ASP A 199 -11.87 -28.77 -0.42
C ASP A 199 -10.84 -28.58 0.70
N GLY A 200 -10.41 -27.35 0.99
CA GLY A 200 -9.45 -27.05 2.04
C GLY A 200 -8.01 -27.51 1.74
N THR A 201 -7.62 -27.54 0.47
CA THR A 201 -6.31 -28.04 0.00
C THR A 201 -5.48 -26.97 -0.72
N ALA A 202 -6.02 -25.78 -0.98
CA ALA A 202 -5.39 -24.76 -1.82
C ALA A 202 -3.97 -24.36 -1.35
N THR A 203 -3.76 -24.18 -0.05
CA THR A 203 -2.45 -23.73 0.46
C THR A 203 -1.35 -24.78 0.31
N TRP A 204 -1.70 -26.06 0.20
CA TRP A 204 -0.74 -27.11 -0.10
C TRP A 204 -0.18 -26.96 -1.51
N TYR A 205 -1.02 -26.71 -2.51
CA TYR A 205 -0.55 -26.50 -3.89
C TYR A 205 0.41 -25.31 -3.98
N THR A 206 0.11 -24.22 -3.27
CA THR A 206 1.01 -23.06 -3.22
C THR A 206 2.34 -23.38 -2.54
N SER A 207 2.36 -24.25 -1.52
CA SER A 207 3.60 -24.61 -0.82
C SER A 207 4.49 -25.58 -1.59
N GLN A 208 3.97 -26.20 -2.66
CA GLN A 208 4.75 -27.02 -3.60
C GLN A 208 5.45 -26.19 -4.69
N LEU A 209 5.23 -24.87 -4.76
CA LEU A 209 5.93 -23.98 -5.68
C LEU A 209 7.27 -23.55 -5.06
N HIS A 210 8.25 -24.45 -5.12
CA HIS A 210 9.55 -24.31 -4.46
C HIS A 210 10.37 -23.12 -4.98
N GLU A 211 10.07 -22.60 -6.17
CA GLU A 211 10.70 -21.40 -6.73
C GLU A 211 10.40 -20.15 -5.89
N PHE A 212 9.32 -20.17 -5.10
CA PHE A 212 8.95 -19.09 -4.19
C PHE A 212 9.39 -19.34 -2.74
N ASP A 213 10.03 -20.47 -2.40
CA ASP A 213 10.42 -20.72 -1.01
C ASP A 213 11.45 -19.68 -0.52
N ARG A 214 11.22 -19.15 0.69
CA ARG A 214 12.11 -18.18 1.34
C ARG A 214 12.72 -18.71 2.62
N PHE A 215 11.88 -19.06 3.59
CA PHE A 215 12.31 -19.62 4.87
C PHE A 215 11.58 -20.93 5.18
N PRO A 216 12.25 -21.87 5.87
CA PRO A 216 11.66 -23.16 6.18
C PRO A 216 10.52 -23.00 7.19
N VAL A 217 9.52 -23.89 7.05
CA VAL A 217 8.44 -24.09 8.03
C VAL A 217 8.43 -25.56 8.48
N PRO A 218 7.90 -25.88 9.66
CA PRO A 218 7.76 -27.28 10.07
C PRO A 218 6.93 -28.10 9.09
N ALA A 219 7.33 -29.35 8.82
CA ALA A 219 6.67 -30.21 7.84
C ALA A 219 5.17 -30.44 8.10
N PHE A 220 4.73 -30.35 9.37
CA PHE A 220 3.31 -30.50 9.72
C PHE A 220 2.42 -29.39 9.13
N VAL A 221 2.98 -28.23 8.78
CA VAL A 221 2.24 -27.11 8.19
C VAL A 221 1.69 -27.48 6.80
N ASP A 222 2.43 -28.31 6.08
CA ASP A 222 2.07 -28.83 4.76
C ASP A 222 1.27 -30.15 4.85
N GLN A 223 0.72 -30.48 6.02
CA GLN A 223 -0.09 -31.66 6.26
C GLN A 223 -1.48 -31.28 6.79
N GLN A 224 -2.46 -32.17 6.62
CA GLN A 224 -3.75 -32.00 7.30
C GLN A 224 -3.56 -32.19 8.81
N PRO A 225 -4.25 -31.41 9.67
CA PRO A 225 -5.32 -30.44 9.35
C PRO A 225 -4.83 -29.01 9.04
N PHE A 226 -3.52 -28.74 9.10
CA PHE A 226 -2.97 -27.38 9.00
C PHE A 226 -3.18 -26.74 7.63
N VAL A 227 -3.10 -27.52 6.55
CA VAL A 227 -3.44 -27.08 5.20
C VAL A 227 -4.88 -26.53 5.14
N ALA A 228 -5.85 -27.25 5.70
CA ALA A 228 -7.23 -26.78 5.75
C ALA A 228 -7.38 -25.53 6.62
N ILE A 229 -6.72 -25.48 7.78
CA ILE A 229 -6.72 -24.32 8.67
C ILE A 229 -6.18 -23.07 7.94
N LEU A 230 -5.07 -23.19 7.20
CA LEU A 230 -4.50 -22.07 6.46
C LEU A 230 -5.36 -21.68 5.24
N THR A 231 -5.93 -22.65 4.54
CA THR A 231 -6.81 -22.42 3.38
C THR A 231 -8.06 -21.65 3.81
N TYR A 232 -8.82 -22.15 4.78
CA TYR A 232 -10.02 -21.48 5.27
C TYR A 232 -9.69 -20.23 6.09
N GLY A 233 -8.60 -20.25 6.86
CA GLY A 233 -8.12 -19.09 7.60
C GLY A 233 -7.84 -17.90 6.68
N THR A 234 -7.21 -18.15 5.53
CA THR A 234 -7.01 -17.11 4.50
C THR A 234 -8.34 -16.51 4.04
N LEU A 235 -9.33 -17.34 3.68
CA LEU A 235 -10.64 -16.86 3.23
C LEU A 235 -11.37 -16.05 4.31
N ILE A 236 -11.32 -16.50 5.57
CA ILE A 236 -11.92 -15.80 6.71
C ILE A 236 -11.27 -14.43 6.91
N VAL A 237 -9.94 -14.36 6.89
CA VAL A 237 -9.23 -13.09 7.06
C VAL A 237 -9.51 -12.13 5.91
N GLU A 238 -9.50 -12.62 4.67
CA GLU A 238 -9.80 -11.80 3.50
C GLU A 238 -11.24 -11.26 3.54
N ILE A 239 -12.25 -12.08 3.88
CA ILE A 239 -13.62 -11.58 3.96
C ILE A 239 -13.81 -10.60 5.13
N MET A 240 -13.11 -10.78 6.25
CA MET A 240 -13.08 -9.79 7.34
C MET A 240 -12.48 -8.46 6.89
N LEU A 241 -11.40 -8.49 6.10
CA LEU A 241 -10.78 -7.29 5.53
C LEU A 241 -11.64 -6.64 4.45
N ALA A 242 -12.50 -7.39 3.77
CA ALA A 242 -13.47 -6.85 2.82
C ALA A 242 -14.67 -6.19 3.52
N THR A 243 -15.06 -6.64 4.72
CA THR A 243 -16.35 -6.28 5.35
C THR A 243 -16.20 -5.65 6.73
N THR A 244 -15.79 -6.44 7.73
CA THR A 244 -15.77 -6.06 9.15
C THR A 244 -14.72 -5.00 9.48
N VAL A 245 -13.76 -4.75 8.58
CA VAL A 245 -12.77 -3.68 8.73
C VAL A 245 -13.39 -2.27 8.84
N PHE A 246 -14.57 -2.05 8.27
CA PHE A 246 -15.28 -0.77 8.40
C PHE A 246 -16.07 -0.65 9.72
N TYR A 247 -16.26 -1.76 10.44
CA TYR A 247 -16.94 -1.78 11.72
C TYR A 247 -15.93 -1.59 12.86
N LYS A 248 -15.92 -0.40 13.48
CA LYS A 248 -14.89 0.02 14.46
C LYS A 248 -14.52 -1.04 15.52
N PRO A 249 -15.46 -1.79 16.14
CA PRO A 249 -15.13 -2.82 17.12
C PRO A 249 -14.30 -3.98 16.56
N LEU A 250 -14.56 -4.39 15.30
CA LEU A 250 -13.89 -5.51 14.65
C LEU A 250 -12.72 -5.08 13.75
N ARG A 251 -12.60 -3.79 13.42
CA ARG A 251 -11.54 -3.25 12.57
C ARG A 251 -10.15 -3.68 13.04
N LYS A 252 -9.83 -3.48 14.32
CA LYS A 252 -8.50 -3.82 14.86
C LYS A 252 -8.19 -5.32 14.73
N ILE A 253 -9.17 -6.17 15.01
CA ILE A 253 -9.01 -7.63 14.89
C ILE A 253 -8.78 -8.00 13.42
N SER A 254 -9.60 -7.46 12.51
CA SER A 254 -9.48 -7.69 11.06
C SER A 254 -8.08 -7.32 10.56
N LEU A 255 -7.58 -6.14 10.95
CA LEU A 255 -6.26 -5.65 10.54
C LEU A 255 -5.12 -6.45 11.15
N LEU A 256 -5.21 -6.87 12.42
CA LEU A 256 -4.17 -7.70 13.04
C LEU A 256 -4.09 -9.08 12.41
N LEU A 257 -5.23 -9.71 12.12
CA LEU A 257 -5.27 -10.97 11.38
C LEU A 257 -4.74 -10.79 9.96
N GLY A 258 -5.09 -9.69 9.29
CA GLY A 258 -4.55 -9.33 7.99
C GLY A 258 -3.04 -9.11 7.99
N ILE A 259 -2.49 -8.50 9.05
CA ILE A 259 -1.04 -8.38 9.24
C ILE A 259 -0.42 -9.77 9.43
N GLY A 260 -1.02 -10.62 10.27
CA GLY A 260 -0.55 -11.99 10.48
C GLY A 260 -0.51 -12.82 9.19
N LEU A 261 -1.56 -12.72 8.37
CA LEU A 261 -1.62 -13.36 7.06
C LEU A 261 -0.46 -12.91 6.16
N HIS A 262 -0.25 -11.60 6.00
CA HIS A 262 0.81 -11.08 5.12
C HIS A 262 2.21 -11.32 5.64
N LEU A 263 2.43 -11.27 6.96
CA LEU A 263 3.73 -11.64 7.53
C LEU A 263 4.01 -13.14 7.38
N GLY A 264 2.99 -13.99 7.45
CA GLY A 264 3.11 -15.41 7.14
C GLY A 264 3.49 -15.65 5.67
N ILE A 265 2.86 -14.93 4.75
CA ILE A 265 3.20 -14.96 3.32
C ILE A 265 4.63 -14.45 3.10
N GLU A 266 5.02 -13.32 3.69
CA GLU A 266 6.36 -12.73 3.57
C GLU A 266 7.47 -13.67 4.08
N TYR A 267 7.17 -14.41 5.15
CA TYR A 267 8.09 -15.38 5.73
C TYR A 267 8.25 -16.61 4.82
N ARG A 268 7.14 -17.18 4.33
CA ARG A 268 7.20 -18.40 3.52
C ARG A 268 7.60 -18.15 2.08
N PHE A 269 7.01 -17.15 1.45
CA PHE A 269 7.08 -16.92 0.01
C PHE A 269 7.89 -15.68 -0.34
N ASN A 270 8.82 -15.83 -1.28
CA ASN A 270 9.65 -14.77 -1.82
C ASN A 270 8.88 -13.98 -2.90
N ILE A 271 7.91 -13.18 -2.46
CA ILE A 271 7.14 -12.27 -3.32
C ILE A 271 7.54 -10.83 -2.94
N PRO A 272 8.49 -10.22 -3.65
CA PRO A 272 9.06 -8.92 -3.29
C PRO A 272 8.00 -7.86 -2.97
N LEU A 273 8.12 -7.26 -1.79
CA LEU A 273 7.30 -6.13 -1.31
C LEU A 273 5.79 -6.33 -1.20
N PHE A 274 5.23 -7.45 -1.64
CA PHE A 274 3.79 -7.69 -1.64
C PHE A 274 3.17 -7.53 -0.25
N ALA A 275 3.70 -8.23 0.75
CA ALA A 275 3.20 -8.18 2.11
C ALA A 275 3.27 -6.76 2.70
N PHE A 276 4.38 -6.05 2.49
CA PHE A 276 4.57 -4.70 2.99
C PHE A 276 3.60 -3.70 2.36
N LEU A 277 3.28 -3.85 1.07
CA LEU A 277 2.29 -3.00 0.39
C LEU A 277 0.89 -3.21 0.92
N MET A 278 0.49 -4.47 1.12
CA MET A 278 -0.81 -4.81 1.68
C MET A 278 -0.94 -4.33 3.13
N ILE A 279 0.12 -4.46 3.94
CA ILE A 279 0.13 -3.95 5.31
C ILE A 279 0.11 -2.41 5.32
N ALA A 280 0.87 -1.76 4.44
CA ALA A 280 0.88 -0.30 4.32
C ALA A 280 -0.49 0.26 3.93
N SER A 281 -1.23 -0.45 3.06
CA SER A 281 -2.58 -0.04 2.67
C SER A 281 -3.55 -0.03 3.84
N TYR A 282 -3.31 -0.81 4.91
CA TYR A 282 -4.16 -0.80 6.09
C TYR A 282 -4.21 0.53 6.83
N ALA A 283 -3.23 1.40 6.61
CA ALA A 283 -3.28 2.76 7.13
C ALA A 283 -4.54 3.52 6.69
N SER A 284 -5.10 3.20 5.52
CA SER A 284 -6.32 3.82 5.00
C SER A 284 -7.58 3.51 5.82
N PHE A 285 -7.57 2.50 6.70
CA PHE A 285 -8.74 2.18 7.53
C PHE A 285 -8.83 3.00 8.82
N TYR A 286 -7.84 3.85 9.10
CA TYR A 286 -7.85 4.76 10.25
C TYR A 286 -8.09 6.21 9.83
N GLU A 287 -8.76 6.97 10.69
CA GLU A 287 -8.97 8.40 10.50
C GLU A 287 -7.75 9.21 10.96
N GLY A 288 -7.56 10.40 10.41
CA GLY A 288 -6.40 11.24 10.75
C GLY A 288 -6.33 11.62 12.24
N PHE A 289 -7.48 11.85 12.89
CA PHE A 289 -7.52 12.11 14.34
C PHE A 289 -7.06 10.92 15.20
N GLU A 290 -7.23 9.68 14.72
CA GLU A 290 -6.79 8.48 15.43
C GLU A 290 -5.27 8.40 15.43
N TRP A 291 -4.65 8.68 14.29
CA TRP A 291 -3.19 8.81 14.18
C TRP A 291 -2.64 9.87 15.12
N ARG A 292 -3.27 11.05 15.15
CA ARG A 292 -2.87 12.15 16.02
C ARG A 292 -2.97 11.78 17.50
N ALA A 293 -4.04 11.09 17.89
CA ALA A 293 -4.23 10.61 19.26
C ALA A 293 -3.13 9.64 19.69
N TRP A 294 -2.69 8.73 18.80
CA TRP A 294 -1.61 7.80 19.08
C TRP A 294 -0.25 8.51 19.25
N VAL A 295 0.07 9.47 18.39
CA VAL A 295 1.29 10.27 18.50
C VAL A 295 1.31 11.05 19.81
N ASN A 296 0.20 11.68 20.18
CA ASN A 296 0.10 12.45 21.43
C ASN A 296 0.27 11.55 22.66
N LYS A 297 -0.37 10.38 22.67
CA LYS A 297 -0.23 9.38 23.74
C LYS A 297 1.21 8.89 23.87
N TRP A 298 1.91 8.67 22.75
CA TRP A 298 3.31 8.26 22.75
C TRP A 298 4.23 9.37 23.29
N LYS A 299 4.03 10.62 22.89
CA LYS A 299 4.78 11.78 23.42
C LYS A 299 4.59 11.93 24.93
N ALA A 300 3.35 11.87 25.42
CA ALA A 300 3.04 11.94 26.84
C ALA A 300 3.74 10.84 27.65
N LYS A 301 3.75 9.60 27.13
CA LYS A 301 4.49 8.48 27.77
C LYS A 301 6.00 8.72 27.83
N ARG A 302 6.61 9.31 26.78
CA ARG A 302 8.06 9.61 26.79
C ARG A 302 8.40 10.73 27.77
N GLN A 303 7.56 11.76 27.85
CA GLN A 303 7.73 12.85 28.82
C GLN A 303 7.63 12.32 30.26
N ALA A 304 6.64 11.48 30.55
CA ALA A 304 6.51 10.84 31.87
C ALA A 304 7.71 9.95 32.23
N LYS A 305 8.27 9.21 31.25
CA LYS A 305 9.45 8.36 31.47
C LYS A 305 10.74 9.17 31.70
N GLY A 306 10.87 10.33 31.04
CA GLY A 306 12.01 11.25 31.26
C GLY A 306 11.98 11.92 32.63
N GLN A 307 10.82 12.37 33.07
CA GLN A 307 10.65 13.00 34.39
C GLN A 307 10.88 12.01 35.55
N GLY A 308 10.56 10.72 35.38
CA GLY A 308 10.85 9.69 36.39
C GLY A 308 12.32 9.25 36.47
N GLN A 309 13.16 9.65 35.51
CA GLN A 309 14.62 9.41 35.58
C GLN A 309 15.37 10.55 36.28
N GLU A 310 14.90 11.78 36.20
CA GLU A 310 15.50 12.94 36.89
C GLU A 310 15.23 12.92 38.41
N SER A 311 14.19 12.22 38.89
CA SER A 311 13.88 12.11 40.33
C SER A 311 14.69 11.06 41.09
N HIS A 312 15.62 10.35 40.43
CA HIS A 312 16.42 9.27 41.02
C HIS A 312 17.94 9.51 40.99
N GLU A 313 18.40 10.73 40.67
CA GLU A 313 19.81 11.10 40.89
C GLU A 313 20.04 11.30 42.39
N PRO A 314 20.83 10.45 43.08
CA PRO A 314 21.13 10.68 44.49
C PRO A 314 21.99 11.93 44.59
N ALA A 315 21.55 12.87 45.44
CA ALA A 315 22.36 14.02 45.81
C ALA A 315 23.70 13.51 46.34
N ILE A 316 24.77 13.72 45.57
CA ILE A 316 26.14 13.48 46.03
C ILE A 316 26.39 14.55 47.11
N SER A 317 26.26 14.14 48.37
CA SER A 317 26.63 14.96 49.51
C SER A 317 28.15 15.10 49.56
N THR A 318 28.63 16.31 49.28
CA THR A 318 29.97 16.78 49.66
C THR A 318 30.04 17.10 51.14
#